data_AF-A0A7W4UQ44-F1
#
_entry.id   AF-A0A7W4UQ44-F1
#
_cell.length_a   1.000
_cell.length_b   1.000
_cell.length_c   1.000
_cell.angle_alpha   90.00
_cell.angle_beta   90.00
_cell.angle_gamma   90.00
#
_symmetry.space_group_name_H-M   'P 1'
#
loop_
_entity.id
_entity.type
_entity.pdbx_description
1 polymer ?
#
loop_
_entity_poly.entity_id
_entity_poly.type
_entity_poly.pdbx_seq_one_letter_code
_entity_poly.pdbx_strand_id
1 'polypeptide(L)'
;MVQLVVAAAGGNPHAFLSFSDGYLSEVRLRLCNFSREHAGKDLLSVREDMASCATSVLGEPSGKQDGNAFWELENRGHLWIKVLEATVLLQVLHPRYADIERAEGRLGIP
;
A
#
# COMPACT_ATOMS: atom_id res chain seq x y z
N MET A 1 -4.05 14.02 -13.46
CA MET A 1 -2.75 13.31 -13.39
C MET A 1 -2.29 13.40 -11.95
N VAL A 2 -2.35 12.30 -11.19
CA VAL A 2 -1.83 12.27 -9.81
C VAL A 2 -0.37 11.86 -9.90
N GLN A 3 0.53 12.77 -9.56
CA GLN A 3 1.96 12.49 -9.49
C GLN A 3 2.30 12.15 -8.04
N LEU A 4 2.68 10.89 -7.78
CA LEU A 4 3.17 10.47 -6.48
C LEU A 4 4.63 10.95 -6.34
N VAL A 5 4.85 12.04 -5.61
CA VAL A 5 6.20 12.51 -5.27
C VAL A 5 6.57 11.85 -3.94
N VAL A 6 7.41 10.81 -4.02
CA VAL A 6 7.89 10.10 -2.84
C VAL A 6 9.17 10.79 -2.37
N ALA A 7 9.09 11.57 -1.30
CA ALA A 7 10.23 12.27 -0.73
C ALA A 7 11.02 11.32 0.20
N ALA A 8 11.73 10.35 -0.37
CA ALA A 8 12.58 9.47 0.41
C ALA A 8 13.94 10.14 0.67
N ALA A 9 14.46 10.07 1.91
CA ALA A 9 15.65 10.80 2.39
C ALA A 9 16.98 10.33 1.76
N GLY A 10 17.17 10.60 0.47
CA GLY A 10 18.44 10.41 -0.25
C GLY A 10 18.64 9.06 -0.94
N GLY A 11 17.64 8.17 -0.95
CA GLY A 11 17.64 6.94 -1.75
C GLY A 11 16.76 7.04 -3.00
N ASN A 12 17.05 6.21 -4.02
CA ASN A 12 16.21 6.12 -5.21
C ASN A 12 15.12 5.05 -5.00
N PRO A 13 13.84 5.43 -4.84
CA PRO A 13 12.76 4.45 -4.78
C PRO A 13 12.60 3.78 -6.15
N HIS A 14 12.60 2.46 -6.18
CA HIS A 14 12.26 1.71 -7.38
C HIS A 14 10.76 1.40 -7.36
N ALA A 15 10.01 2.04 -8.26
CA ALA A 15 8.59 1.81 -8.44
C ALA A 15 8.34 0.71 -9.46
N PHE A 16 7.55 -0.29 -9.09
CA PHE A 16 7.04 -1.32 -9.99
C PHE A 16 5.51 -1.22 -10.05
N LEU A 17 4.98 -1.33 -11.26
CA LEU A 17 3.56 -1.35 -11.51
C LEU A 17 3.21 -2.73 -12.08
N SER A 18 2.19 -3.37 -11.51
CA SER A 18 1.64 -4.62 -12.03
C SER A 18 0.21 -4.39 -12.50
N PHE A 19 -0.12 -4.95 -13.65
CA PHE A 19 -1.45 -4.87 -14.25
C PHE A 19 -2.09 -6.25 -14.31
N SER A 20 -3.39 -6.33 -14.01
CA SER A 20 -4.24 -7.51 -14.22
C SER A 20 -5.40 -7.10 -15.10
N ASP A 21 -5.66 -7.85 -16.17
CA ASP A 21 -6.78 -7.61 -17.09
C ASP A 21 -6.83 -6.17 -17.66
N GLY A 22 -5.66 -5.55 -17.85
CA GLY A 22 -5.54 -4.18 -18.34
C GLY A 22 -5.70 -3.08 -17.28
N TYR A 23 -5.97 -3.44 -16.02
CA TYR A 23 -6.09 -2.51 -14.90
C TYR A 23 -4.89 -2.58 -13.96
N LEU A 24 -4.53 -1.46 -13.36
CA LEU A 24 -3.47 -1.42 -12.35
C LEU A 24 -3.92 -2.23 -11.12
N SER A 25 -3.22 -3.32 -10.88
CA SER A 25 -3.49 -4.23 -9.75
C SER A 25 -2.61 -3.93 -8.54
N GLU A 26 -1.41 -3.39 -8.76
CA GLU A 26 -0.43 -3.22 -7.70
C GLU A 26 0.63 -2.17 -8.04
N VAL A 27 1.03 -1.42 -7.02
CA VAL A 27 2.19 -0.53 -7.04
C VAL A 27 3.12 -0.93 -5.91
N ARG A 28 4.34 -1.34 -6.24
CA ARG A 28 5.41 -1.63 -5.27
C ARG A 28 6.43 -0.51 -5.29
N LEU A 29 6.68 0.09 -4.14
CA LEU A 29 7.81 0.98 -3.93
C LEU A 29 8.86 0.26 -3.11
N ARG A 30 9.95 -0.15 -3.77
CA ARG A 30 11.11 -0.72 -3.09
C ARG A 30 12.08 0.40 -2.73
N LEU A 31 12.40 0.51 -1.45
CA LEU A 31 13.41 1.46 -0.98
C LEU A 31 14.79 0.79 -1.08
N CYS A 32 15.53 1.08 -2.15
CA CYS A 32 16.88 0.59 -2.37
C CYS A 32 17.92 1.56 -1.77
N ASN A 33 19.03 1.02 -1.27
CA ASN A 33 20.20 1.77 -0.75
C ASN A 33 19.99 2.57 0.55
N PHE A 34 18.98 2.24 1.35
CA PHE A 34 18.84 2.81 2.69
C PHE A 34 19.68 2.03 3.71
N SER A 35 20.41 2.73 4.57
CA SER A 35 21.03 2.11 5.75
C SER A 35 19.94 1.49 6.63
N ARG A 36 20.20 0.33 7.25
CA ARG A 36 19.21 -0.37 8.09
C ARG A 36 18.60 0.50 9.19
N GLU A 37 19.36 1.48 9.70
CA GLU A 37 18.94 2.39 10.76
C GLU A 37 17.92 3.43 10.30
N HIS A 38 17.98 3.84 9.03
CA HIS A 38 17.06 4.84 8.45
C HIS A 38 15.86 4.20 7.74
N ALA A 39 16.02 2.98 7.23
CA ALA A 39 15.00 2.25 6.48
C ALA A 39 13.64 2.21 7.19
N GLY A 40 13.60 2.01 8.50
CA GLY A 40 12.33 1.97 9.25
C GLY A 40 11.55 3.29 9.24
N LYS A 41 12.23 4.43 9.42
CA LYS A 41 11.60 5.76 9.41
C LYS A 41 11.20 6.16 7.99
N ASP A 42 12.04 5.87 7.01
CA ASP A 42 11.76 6.17 5.61
C ASP A 42 10.58 5.35 5.09
N LEU A 43 10.49 4.05 5.42
CA LEU A 43 9.34 3.22 5.09
C LEU A 43 8.04 3.75 5.69
N LEU A 44 8.09 4.22 6.94
CA LEU A 44 6.93 4.80 7.61
C LEU A 44 6.47 6.06 6.90
N SER A 45 7.40 6.97 6.59
CA SER A 45 7.11 8.22 5.86
C SER A 45 6.51 7.93 4.49
N VAL A 46 7.08 6.99 3.73
CA VAL A 46 6.57 6.62 2.40
C VAL A 46 5.19 5.99 2.49
N ARG A 47 4.95 5.16 3.52
CA ARG A 47 3.61 4.61 3.78
C ARG A 47 2.60 5.71 4.07
N GLU A 48 2.98 6.69 4.89
CA GLU A 48 2.12 7.84 5.24
C GLU A 48 1.84 8.72 4.02
N ASP A 49 2.83 8.99 3.17
CA ASP A 49 2.66 9.73 1.92
C ASP A 49 1.72 9.02 0.94
N MET A 50 1.89 7.70 0.77
CA MET A 50 0.98 6.88 -0.04
C MET A 50 -0.44 6.90 0.53
N ALA A 51 -0.59 6.80 1.85
CA ALA A 51 -1.89 6.82 2.51
C ALA A 51 -2.57 8.18 2.36
N SER A 52 -1.83 9.27 2.53
CA SER A 52 -2.32 10.64 2.30
C SER A 52 -2.82 10.82 0.87
N CYS A 53 -2.08 10.32 -0.12
CA CYS A 53 -2.49 10.35 -1.52
C CYS A 53 -3.78 9.54 -1.75
N ALA A 54 -3.87 8.32 -1.22
CA ALA A 54 -5.09 7.51 -1.31
C ALA A 54 -6.28 8.22 -0.65
N THR A 55 -6.09 8.79 0.54
CA THR A 55 -7.12 9.56 1.26
C THR A 55 -7.61 10.76 0.46
N SER A 56 -6.73 11.47 -0.24
CA SER A 56 -7.12 12.62 -1.07
C SER A 56 -8.04 12.26 -2.24
N VAL A 57 -8.04 11.00 -2.67
CA VAL A 57 -8.85 10.51 -3.80
C VAL A 57 -10.07 9.73 -3.34
N LEU A 58 -9.92 8.87 -2.33
CA LEU A 58 -10.93 7.91 -1.87
C LEU A 58 -11.64 8.33 -0.57
N GLY A 59 -11.16 9.38 0.10
CA GLY A 59 -11.61 9.74 1.45
C GLY A 59 -10.93 8.93 2.55
N GLU A 60 -11.44 9.03 3.77
CA GLU A 60 -10.86 8.33 4.94
C GLU A 60 -10.81 6.80 4.75
N PRO A 61 -9.77 6.13 5.27
CA PRO A 61 -9.67 4.68 5.20
C PRO A 61 -10.84 4.00 5.92
N SER A 62 -11.32 2.90 5.35
CA SER A 62 -12.35 2.05 5.94
C SER A 62 -11.88 1.40 7.24
N GLY A 63 -10.56 1.22 7.41
CA GLY A 63 -9.98 0.78 8.67
C GLY A 63 -8.46 0.67 8.64
N LYS A 64 -7.91 0.13 9.73
CA LYS A 64 -6.49 -0.17 9.88
C LYS A 64 -6.32 -1.57 10.49
N GLN A 65 -5.35 -2.32 9.97
CA GLN A 65 -4.93 -3.63 10.50
C GLN A 65 -3.41 -3.66 10.57
N ASP A 66 -2.84 -4.01 11.73
CA ASP A 66 -1.39 -4.04 11.95
C ASP A 66 -0.67 -2.72 11.54
N GLY A 67 -1.38 -1.59 11.71
CA GLY A 67 -0.90 -0.26 11.31
C GLY A 67 -0.97 0.05 9.81
N ASN A 68 -1.43 -0.90 8.98
CA ASN A 68 -1.65 -0.74 7.55
C ASN A 68 -3.10 -0.26 7.29
N ALA A 69 -3.25 0.78 6.48
CA ALA A 69 -4.56 1.33 6.14
C ALA A 69 -5.19 0.58 4.96
N PHE A 70 -6.52 0.47 4.96
CA PHE A 70 -7.28 -0.10 3.84
C PHE A 70 -8.55 0.68 3.52
N TRP A 71 -9.00 0.56 2.28
CA TRP A 71 -10.25 1.15 1.75
C TRP A 71 -11.08 0.09 1.04
N GLU A 72 -12.29 -0.15 1.53
CA GLU A 72 -13.35 -0.89 0.82
C GLU A 72 -13.71 -0.10 -0.45
N LEU A 73 -13.60 -0.77 -1.59
CA LEU A 73 -13.99 -0.21 -2.87
C LEU A 73 -15.45 -0.58 -3.16
N GLU A 74 -16.15 0.26 -3.94
CA GLU A 74 -17.56 0.04 -4.29
C GLU A 74 -17.81 -1.31 -4.97
N ASN A 75 -16.82 -1.82 -5.70
CA ASN A 75 -16.90 -3.11 -6.37
C ASN A 75 -16.67 -4.31 -5.43
N ARG A 76 -16.64 -4.10 -4.09
CA ARG A 76 -16.24 -5.08 -3.04
C ARG A 76 -14.76 -5.49 -3.06
N GLY A 77 -13.93 -4.80 -3.84
CA GLY A 77 -12.49 -4.93 -3.78
C GLY A 77 -11.92 -4.18 -2.58
N HIS A 78 -10.62 -4.33 -2.36
CA HIS A 78 -9.92 -3.63 -1.29
C HIS A 78 -8.64 -2.99 -1.78
N LEU A 79 -8.41 -1.72 -1.44
CA LEU A 79 -7.10 -1.10 -1.56
C LEU A 79 -6.37 -1.22 -0.23
N TRP A 80 -5.13 -1.71 -0.26
CA TRP A 80 -4.25 -1.83 0.89
C TRP A 80 -2.99 -1.01 0.72
N ILE A 81 -2.49 -0.46 1.83
CA ILE A 81 -1.12 0.05 1.92
C ILE A 81 -0.38 -0.71 3.01
N LYS A 82 0.51 -1.62 2.61
CA LYS A 82 1.27 -2.53 3.48
C LYS A 82 2.75 -2.18 3.46
N VAL A 83 3.43 -2.36 4.59
CA VAL A 83 4.91 -2.39 4.63
C VAL A 83 5.35 -3.83 4.74
N LEU A 84 6.15 -4.29 3.77
CA LEU A 84 6.70 -5.63 3.70
C LEU A 84 8.23 -5.53 3.57
N GLU A 85 8.95 -5.90 4.64
CA GLU A 85 10.40 -5.77 4.74
C GLU A 85 10.87 -4.34 4.39
N ALA A 86 11.54 -4.15 3.24
CA ALA A 86 12.02 -2.88 2.71
C ALA A 86 11.15 -2.31 1.56
N THR A 87 9.88 -2.71 1.52
CA THR A 87 8.95 -2.35 0.45
C THR A 87 7.68 -1.77 1.03
N VAL A 88 7.22 -0.65 0.47
CA VAL A 88 5.86 -0.15 0.69
C VAL A 88 5.01 -0.59 -0.51
N LEU A 89 3.94 -1.30 -0.24
CA LEU A 89 3.06 -1.91 -1.21
C LEU A 89 1.70 -1.22 -1.18
N LEU A 90 1.27 -0.65 -2.31
CA LEU A 90 -0.10 -0.25 -2.56
C LEU A 90 -0.74 -1.32 -3.45
N GLN A 91 -1.72 -2.05 -2.93
CA GLN A 91 -2.31 -3.22 -3.60
C GLN A 91 -3.81 -3.06 -3.76
N VAL A 92 -4.32 -3.28 -4.98
CA VAL A 92 -5.75 -3.36 -5.27
C VAL A 92 -6.13 -4.83 -5.38
N LEU A 93 -6.89 -5.31 -4.41
CA LEU A 93 -7.41 -6.67 -4.38
C LEU A 93 -8.75 -6.75 -5.09
N HIS A 94 -8.82 -7.66 -6.07
CA HIS A 94 -10.07 -8.08 -6.67
C HIS A 94 -11.01 -8.66 -5.59
N PRO A 95 -12.34 -8.48 -5.69
CA PRO A 95 -13.31 -8.94 -4.68
C PRO A 95 -13.12 -10.37 -4.21
N ARG A 96 -12.80 -11.30 -5.11
CA ARG A 96 -12.53 -12.71 -4.78
C ARG A 96 -11.42 -12.91 -3.73
N TYR A 97 -10.39 -12.06 -3.75
CA TYR A 97 -9.27 -12.11 -2.80
C TYR A 97 -9.56 -11.27 -1.56
N ALA A 98 -10.23 -10.13 -1.73
CA ALA A 98 -10.70 -9.32 -0.61
C ALA A 98 -11.66 -10.12 0.30
N ASP A 99 -12.51 -10.98 -0.28
CA ASP A 99 -13.40 -11.87 0.47
C ASP A 99 -12.63 -12.90 1.31
N ILE A 100 -11.50 -13.42 0.80
CA ILE A 100 -10.60 -14.34 1.52
C ILE A 100 -9.94 -13.60 2.69
N GLU A 101 -9.30 -12.45 2.45
CA GLU A 101 -8.63 -11.70 3.52
C GLU A 101 -9.61 -11.27 4.63
N ARG A 102 -10.85 -10.88 4.27
CA ARG A 102 -11.89 -10.58 5.29
C ARG A 102 -12.27 -11.82 6.10
N ALA A 103 -12.26 -13.01 5.49
CA ALA A 103 -12.53 -14.26 6.20
C ALA A 103 -11.37 -14.60 7.15
N GLU A 104 -10.13 -14.49 6.67
CA GLU A 104 -8.91 -14.72 7.46
C GLU A 104 -8.79 -13.73 8.64
N GLY A 105 -9.03 -12.44 8.39
CA GLY A 105 -9.04 -11.41 9.44
C GLY A 105 -10.10 -11.65 10.52
N ARG A 106 -11.28 -12.17 10.15
CA ARG A 106 -12.32 -12.57 11.13
C ARG A 106 -11.90 -13.78 11.98
N LEU A 107 -10.99 -14.60 11.46
CA LEU A 107 -10.46 -15.78 12.15
C LEU A 107 -9.16 -15.50 12.90
N GLY A 108 -8.63 -14.27 12.82
CA GLY A 108 -7.34 -13.90 13.42
C GLY A 108 -6.15 -14.59 12.75
N ILE A 109 -6.30 -15.00 11.49
CA ILE A 109 -5.25 -15.64 10.71
C ILE A 109 -4.62 -14.56 9.81
N PRO A 110 -3.29 -14.35 9.89
CA PRO A 110 -2.59 -13.38 9.05
C PRO A 110 -2.42 -13.86 7.61
#